data_AF-A0A2N9P098-F1
#
_entry.id   AF-A0A2N9P098-F1
#
_cell.length_a   1.000
_cell.length_b   1.000
_cell.length_c   1.000
_cell.angle_alpha   90.00
_cell.angle_beta   90.00
_cell.angle_gamma   90.00
#
_symmetry.space_group_name_H-M   'P 1'
#
loop_
_entity.id
_entity.type
_entity.pdbx_description
1 polymer ?
#
loop_
_entity_poly.entity_id
_entity_poly.type
_entity_poly.pdbx_seq_one_letter_code
_entity_poly.pdbx_strand_id
1 'polypeptide(L)'
;MTKCLKCGGTDIVRGKIKGPERLVADSFFQPDYLRPLALAATSQKGSRLAPEAYACLGCGFVSAQVDPKELRDFTEKYCKQVR
;
A
#
# COMPACT_ATOMS: atom_id res chain seq x y z
N MET A 1 13.32 -14.89 -10.24
CA MET A 1 14.08 -13.80 -9.60
C MET A 1 13.19 -12.57 -9.48
N THR A 2 12.98 -12.07 -8.28
CA THR A 2 12.31 -10.79 -8.06
C THR A 2 13.26 -9.66 -8.49
N LYS A 3 12.78 -8.70 -9.28
CA LYS A 3 13.55 -7.51 -9.68
C LYS A 3 12.95 -6.27 -9.03
N CYS A 4 13.78 -5.28 -8.76
CA CYS A 4 13.33 -4.01 -8.19
C CYS A 4 12.50 -3.27 -9.24
N LEU A 5 11.28 -2.89 -8.86
CA LEU A 5 10.36 -2.15 -9.75
C LEU A 5 10.86 -0.74 -10.09
N LYS A 6 11.80 -0.19 -9.29
CA LYS A 6 12.36 1.15 -9.49
C LYS A 6 13.65 1.15 -10.31
N CYS A 7 14.63 0.29 -9.98
CA CYS A 7 15.95 0.30 -10.62
C CYS A 7 16.31 -0.96 -11.42
N GLY A 8 15.46 -1.99 -11.41
CA GLY A 8 15.72 -3.26 -12.09
C GLY A 8 16.72 -4.19 -11.41
N GLY A 9 17.36 -3.75 -10.31
CA GLY A 9 18.32 -4.54 -9.54
C GLY A 9 17.72 -5.80 -8.89
N THR A 10 18.56 -6.76 -8.53
CA THR A 10 18.15 -8.08 -8.02
C THR A 10 18.40 -8.28 -6.54
N ASP A 11 19.18 -7.40 -5.90
CA ASP A 11 19.40 -7.43 -4.45
C ASP A 11 18.16 -6.92 -3.71
N ILE A 12 17.26 -7.86 -3.45
CA ILE A 12 16.01 -7.64 -2.72
C ILE A 12 16.01 -8.50 -1.46
N VAL A 13 15.74 -7.85 -0.33
CA VAL A 13 15.56 -8.50 0.96
C VAL A 13 14.09 -8.47 1.37
N ARG A 14 13.64 -9.55 2.01
CA ARG A 14 12.31 -9.59 2.67
C ARG A 14 12.40 -8.89 4.02
N GLY A 15 11.40 -8.08 4.33
CA GLY A 15 11.27 -7.36 5.59
C GLY A 15 9.81 -7.33 6.05
N LYS A 16 9.54 -6.51 7.05
CA LYS A 16 8.19 -6.27 7.57
C LYS A 16 8.00 -4.77 7.81
N ILE A 17 6.80 -4.27 7.56
CA ILE A 17 6.42 -2.92 7.98
C ILE A 17 6.30 -2.92 9.51
N LYS A 18 7.09 -2.07 10.17
CA LYS A 18 7.08 -1.90 11.62
C LYS A 18 6.59 -0.51 11.98
N GLY A 19 5.90 -0.45 13.11
CA GLY A 19 5.34 0.72 13.75
C GLY A 19 4.83 0.28 15.13
N PRO A 20 4.25 1.18 15.93
CA PRO A 20 3.48 0.77 17.12
C PRO A 20 2.47 -0.31 16.72
N GLU A 21 2.25 -1.36 17.52
CA GLU A 21 1.40 -2.50 17.14
C GLU A 21 0.03 -2.07 16.60
N ARG A 22 -0.56 -1.02 17.19
CA ARG A 22 -1.80 -0.40 16.70
C ARG A 22 -1.67 0.27 15.33
N LEU A 23 -0.56 0.95 15.04
CA LEU A 23 -0.33 1.67 13.78
C LEU A 23 0.10 0.77 12.62
N VAL A 24 0.74 -0.38 12.89
CA VAL A 24 1.02 -1.39 11.85
C VAL A 24 -0.29 -1.99 11.33
N ALA A 25 -1.26 -2.19 12.23
CA ALA A 25 -2.60 -2.61 11.84
C ALA A 25 -3.36 -1.56 11.02
N ASP A 26 -2.95 -0.29 11.11
CA ASP A 26 -3.59 0.87 10.49
C ASP A 26 -2.80 1.44 9.30
N SER A 27 -1.89 0.68 8.69
CA SER A 27 -1.18 1.12 7.48
C SER A 27 -2.01 0.80 6.24
N PHE A 28 -2.43 1.84 5.50
CA PHE A 28 -3.29 1.71 4.32
C PHE A 28 -2.65 2.35 3.09
N PHE A 29 -2.92 1.76 1.93
CA PHE A 29 -2.74 2.41 0.64
C PHE A 29 -3.98 3.24 0.31
N GLN A 30 -3.76 4.51 -0.07
CA GLN A 30 -4.78 5.43 -0.56
C GLN A 30 -4.28 6.10 -1.85
N PRO A 31 -5.03 6.00 -2.96
CA PRO A 31 -4.75 6.77 -4.17
C PRO A 31 -4.80 8.29 -3.96
N ASP A 32 -3.83 9.03 -4.51
CA ASP A 32 -3.68 10.49 -4.31
C ASP A 32 -4.87 11.33 -4.79
N TYR A 33 -5.63 10.84 -5.77
CA TYR A 33 -6.76 11.57 -6.36
C TYR A 33 -8.07 11.42 -5.57
N LEU A 34 -8.09 10.62 -4.50
CA LEU A 34 -9.23 10.56 -3.55
C LEU A 34 -9.23 11.81 -2.66
N ARG A 35 -10.26 12.65 -2.81
CA ARG A 35 -10.41 13.85 -1.97
C ARG A 35 -10.63 13.44 -0.50
N PRO A 36 -9.94 14.07 0.47
CA PRO A 36 -10.06 13.76 1.90
C PRO A 36 -11.51 13.81 2.45
N LEU A 37 -12.35 14.68 1.89
CA LEU A 37 -13.76 14.83 2.26
C LEU A 37 -14.63 13.60 1.95
N ALA A 38 -14.29 12.80 0.93
CA ALA A 38 -15.05 11.59 0.59
C ALA A 38 -14.83 10.45 1.60
N LEU A 39 -13.65 10.43 2.25
CA LEU A 39 -13.26 9.42 3.23
C LEU A 39 -13.55 9.84 4.67
N ALA A 40 -13.63 11.15 4.96
CA ALA A 40 -13.95 11.66 6.29
C ALA A 40 -15.34 11.22 6.81
N ALA A 41 -16.26 10.88 5.90
CA ALA A 41 -17.57 10.32 6.24
C ALA A 41 -17.57 8.79 6.42
N THR A 42 -16.44 8.11 6.20
CA THR A 42 -16.34 6.66 6.22
C THR A 42 -15.25 6.16 7.16
N SER A 43 -15.53 5.10 7.92
CA SER A 43 -14.51 4.45 8.77
C SER A 43 -13.40 3.73 7.97
N GLN A 44 -13.48 3.69 6.63
CA GLN A 44 -12.48 3.07 5.75
C GLN A 44 -11.45 4.10 5.30
N LYS A 45 -10.17 3.84 5.57
CA LYS A 45 -9.04 4.73 5.26
C LYS A 45 -8.27 4.37 3.98
N GLY A 46 -8.60 3.24 3.34
CA GLY A 46 -7.84 2.71 2.19
C GLY A 46 -7.89 1.19 2.13
N SER A 47 -6.98 0.59 1.35
CA SER A 47 -6.73 -0.86 1.34
C SER A 47 -5.55 -1.19 2.24
N ARG A 48 -5.69 -2.19 3.11
CA ARG A 48 -4.70 -2.45 4.18
C ARG A 48 -3.42 -3.05 3.61
N LEU A 49 -2.27 -2.54 4.04
CA LEU A 49 -0.98 -3.12 3.71
C LEU A 49 -0.82 -4.45 4.45
N ALA A 50 -0.34 -5.47 3.72
CA ALA A 50 0.18 -6.68 4.32
C ALA A 50 1.43 -6.33 5.17
N PRO A 51 1.65 -7.03 6.29
CA PRO A 51 2.81 -6.76 7.15
C PRO A 51 4.14 -7.09 6.47
N GLU A 52 4.13 -7.90 5.43
CA GLU A 52 5.30 -8.29 4.65
C GLU A 52 5.69 -7.20 3.64
N ALA A 53 7.00 -6.90 3.61
CA ALA A 53 7.57 -5.92 2.70
C ALA A 53 8.84 -6.46 2.04
N TYR A 54 9.26 -5.79 0.98
CA TYR A 54 10.48 -6.07 0.23
C TYR A 54 11.26 -4.77 0.06
N ALA A 55 12.57 -4.81 0.31
CA ALA A 55 13.45 -3.66 0.15
C ALA A 55 14.57 -3.99 -0.84
N CYS A 56 14.82 -3.08 -1.78
CA CYS A 56 15.96 -3.15 -2.69
C CYS A 56 17.18 -2.49 -2.04
N LEU A 57 18.25 -3.25 -1.84
CA LEU A 57 19.49 -2.74 -1.23
C LEU A 57 20.25 -1.78 -2.14
N GLY A 58 20.07 -1.89 -3.46
CA GLY A 58 20.76 -1.04 -4.43
C GLY A 58 20.21 0.38 -4.56
N CYS A 59 18.92 0.60 -4.33
CA CYS A 59 18.29 1.92 -4.53
C CYS A 59 17.38 2.38 -3.39
N GLY A 60 17.25 1.59 -2.33
CA GLY A 60 16.40 1.91 -1.16
C GLY A 60 14.89 1.85 -1.43
N PHE A 61 14.44 1.35 -2.59
CA PHE A 61 13.02 1.19 -2.87
C PHE A 61 12.41 0.12 -1.95
N VAL A 62 11.30 0.47 -1.30
CA VAL A 62 10.53 -0.45 -0.45
C VAL A 62 9.14 -0.63 -1.06
N SER A 63 8.68 -1.88 -1.14
CA SER A 63 7.34 -2.24 -1.58
C SER A 63 6.65 -3.15 -0.58
N ALA A 64 5.35 -2.94 -0.37
CA ALA A 64 4.48 -3.82 0.41
C ALA A 64 3.31 -4.27 -0.47
N GLN A 65 2.68 -5.38 -0.08
CA GLN A 65 1.49 -5.89 -0.78
C GLN A 65 0.22 -5.38 -0.11
N VAL A 66 -0.88 -5.37 -0.86
CA VAL A 66 -2.25 -5.20 -0.37
C VAL A 66 -3.08 -6.38 -0.84
N ASP A 67 -4.22 -6.64 -0.19
CA ASP A 67 -5.17 -7.62 -0.71
C ASP A 67 -5.77 -7.11 -2.05
N PRO A 68 -5.64 -7.85 -3.16
CA PRO A 68 -6.13 -7.40 -4.46
C PRO A 68 -7.65 -7.19 -4.53
N LYS A 69 -8.42 -7.96 -3.75
CA LYS A 69 -9.87 -7.82 -3.66
C LYS A 69 -10.23 -6.56 -2.88
N GLU A 70 -9.61 -6.34 -1.72
CA GLU A 70 -9.84 -5.11 -0.95
C GLU A 70 -9.47 -3.86 -1.74
N LEU A 71 -8.33 -3.86 -2.45
CA LEU A 71 -7.92 -2.74 -3.30
C LEU A 71 -8.94 -2.47 -4.40
N ARG A 72 -9.44 -3.53 -5.06
CA ARG A 72 -10.46 -3.42 -6.09
C ARG A 72 -11.73 -2.84 -5.49
N ASP A 73 -12.29 -3.48 -4.48
CA ASP A 73 -13.55 -3.08 -3.84
C ASP A 73 -13.49 -1.62 -3.36
N PHE A 74 -12.37 -1.21 -2.75
CA PHE A 74 -12.15 0.17 -2.32
C PHE A 74 -12.13 1.15 -3.51
N THR A 75 -11.36 0.83 -4.56
CA THR A 75 -11.25 1.68 -5.75
C THR A 75 -12.58 1.76 -6.49
N GLU A 76 -13.32 0.66 -6.63
CA GLU A 76 -14.62 0.65 -7.28
C GLU A 76 -15.65 1.49 -6.52
N LYS A 77 -15.65 1.39 -5.19
CA LYS A 77 -16.59 2.10 -4.34
C LYS A 77 -16.33 3.60 -4.26
N TYR A 78 -15.06 4.01 -4.15
CA TYR A 78 -14.70 5.40 -3.83
C TYR A 78 -13.96 6.14 -4.94
N CYS A 79 -13.32 5.45 -5.89
CA CYS A 79 -12.55 6.08 -6.97
C CYS A 79 -13.30 6.18 -8.30
N LYS A 80 -14.25 5.29 -8.60
CA LYS A 80 -15.03 5.34 -9.85
C LYS A 80 -15.98 6.54 -9.95
N GLN A 81 -16.30 7.20 -8.84
CA GLN A 81 -17.16 8.40 -8.84
C GLN A 81 -16.46 9.69 -9.31
N VAL A 82 -15.15 9.64 -9.58
CA VAL A 82 -14.32 10.82 -9.92
C VAL A 82 -13.87 10.83 -11.39
N ARG A 83 -14.45 9.98 -12.25
CA ARG A 83 -14.16 9.94 -13.69
C ARG A 83 -15.19 10.70 -14.51
#